data_AF-A0A926CQ91-F1
#
_entry.id   AF-A0A926CQ91-F1
#
_cell.length_a   1.000
_cell.length_b   1.000
_cell.length_c   1.000
_cell.angle_alpha   90.00
_cell.angle_beta   90.00
_cell.angle_gamma   90.00
#
_symmetry.space_group_name_H-M   'P 1'
#
loop_
_entity.id
_entity.type
_entity.pdbx_description
1 polymer ?
#
loop_
_entity_poly.entity_id
_entity_poly.type
_entity_poly.pdbx_seq_one_letter_code
_entity_poly.pdbx_strand_id
1 'polypeptide(L)'
;MGTLSKDLLSSAVVFLIALPLAMGISIASGVPPALGLVTAIIGGIVVGALAGAPLQVSGPAAGLTVLVFDLVRDHGIGFLGPVLILAGLLQICAGRLRMGQWFRAMSPSVVFGMLAGIGVLIVVSQFHVMLDDKPRASGLENLISIPAAVFGGIFPLDGSKHEIAALLGIFTIVVLIAFDKLKRGPLKLIPGALAGVMLASGIASVFQLPVQYVVVPSNLLEVIKFPSLDPSTFLGWNLVLSAAALAFIASAETLLSATAVDRMQNIVRTDYDKELVAQGVGNM
;
A
#
# COMPACT_ATOMS: atom_id res chain seq x y z
N MET A 1 -22.58 -17.98 -15.74
CA MET A 1 -23.43 -17.85 -14.53
C MET A 1 -22.85 -18.50 -13.25
N GLY A 2 -21.66 -19.13 -13.28
CA GLY A 2 -21.01 -19.69 -12.06
C GLY A 2 -19.89 -18.82 -11.44
N THR A 3 -19.75 -17.56 -11.87
CA THR A 3 -18.63 -16.68 -11.51
C THR A 3 -18.94 -15.78 -10.32
N LEU A 4 -20.15 -15.22 -10.22
CA LEU A 4 -20.46 -14.21 -9.18
C LEU A 4 -20.23 -14.70 -7.74
N SER A 5 -20.61 -15.94 -7.41
CA SER A 5 -20.37 -16.48 -6.05
C SER A 5 -18.89 -16.73 -5.77
N LYS A 6 -18.11 -17.14 -6.78
CA LYS A 6 -16.66 -17.33 -6.65
C LYS A 6 -15.94 -16.00 -6.56
N ASP A 7 -16.37 -15.02 -7.36
CA ASP A 7 -15.85 -13.65 -7.38
C ASP A 7 -16.17 -12.92 -6.08
N LEU A 8 -17.37 -13.11 -5.52
CA LEU A 8 -17.73 -12.51 -4.23
C LEU A 8 -16.90 -13.07 -3.08
N LEU A 9 -16.68 -14.39 -3.05
CA LEU A 9 -15.79 -15.02 -2.08
C LEU A 9 -14.34 -14.54 -2.25
N SER A 10 -13.80 -14.50 -3.47
CA SER A 10 -12.43 -14.05 -3.70
C SER A 10 -12.26 -12.56 -3.39
N SER A 11 -13.21 -11.70 -3.77
CA SER A 11 -13.21 -10.27 -3.42
C SER A 11 -13.26 -10.06 -1.90
N ALA A 12 -14.03 -10.86 -1.17
CA ALA A 12 -14.04 -10.79 0.30
C ALA A 12 -12.66 -11.14 0.88
N VAL A 13 -12.01 -12.21 0.40
CA VAL A 13 -10.65 -12.59 0.86
C VAL A 13 -9.63 -11.48 0.54
N VAL A 14 -9.67 -10.93 -0.68
CA VAL A 14 -8.80 -9.83 -1.10
C VAL A 14 -9.02 -8.59 -0.24
N PHE A 15 -10.27 -8.22 0.02
CA PHE A 15 -10.62 -7.10 0.89
C PHE A 15 -10.04 -7.27 2.30
N LEU A 16 -10.18 -8.47 2.88
CA LEU A 16 -9.65 -8.79 4.21
C LEU A 16 -8.12 -8.68 4.28
N ILE A 17 -7.40 -8.96 3.19
CA ILE A 17 -5.95 -8.75 3.08
C ILE A 17 -5.61 -7.27 2.87
N ALA A 18 -6.40 -6.57 2.07
CA ALA A 18 -6.15 -5.18 1.68
C ALA A 18 -6.29 -4.20 2.85
N LEU A 19 -7.20 -4.44 3.80
CA LEU A 19 -7.41 -3.56 4.96
C LEU A 19 -6.12 -3.31 5.79
N PRO A 20 -5.46 -4.33 6.37
CA PRO A 20 -4.23 -4.11 7.14
C PRO A 20 -3.10 -3.57 6.28
N LEU A 21 -2.99 -4.03 5.03
CA LEU A 21 -1.96 -3.58 4.10
C LEU A 21 -2.09 -2.08 3.79
N ALA A 22 -3.30 -1.61 3.50
CA ALA A 22 -3.58 -0.20 3.19
C ALA A 22 -3.23 0.72 4.37
N MET A 23 -3.59 0.33 5.59
CA MET A 23 -3.23 1.08 6.79
C MET A 23 -1.71 1.10 7.02
N GLY A 24 -1.04 -0.04 6.88
CA GLY A 24 0.42 -0.15 7.05
C GLY A 24 1.19 0.70 6.04
N ILE A 25 0.75 0.71 4.77
CA ILE A 25 1.33 1.55 3.71
C ILE A 25 1.12 3.03 4.02
N SER A 26 -0.07 3.45 4.48
CA SER A 26 -0.29 4.85 4.84
C SER A 26 0.56 5.33 6.00
N ILE A 27 0.72 4.51 7.05
CA ILE A 27 1.59 4.82 8.18
C ILE A 27 3.03 4.98 7.71
N ALA A 28 3.51 4.08 6.85
CA ALA A 28 4.85 4.15 6.28
C ALA A 28 5.03 5.35 5.34
N SER A 29 3.97 5.80 4.66
CA SER A 29 3.93 7.01 3.85
C SER A 29 3.82 8.30 4.69
N GLY A 30 3.77 8.21 6.02
CA GLY A 30 3.69 9.37 6.92
C GLY A 30 2.32 10.05 6.93
N VAL A 31 1.27 9.37 6.48
CA VAL A 31 -0.10 9.91 6.43
C VAL A 31 -1.05 9.12 7.35
N PRO A 32 -2.19 9.72 7.77
CA PRO A 32 -3.17 9.01 8.58
C PRO A 32 -3.61 7.67 7.96
N PRO A 33 -3.74 6.58 8.75
CA PRO A 33 -4.15 5.26 8.25
C PRO A 33 -5.48 5.28 7.48
N ALA A 34 -6.39 6.17 7.88
CA ALA A 34 -7.68 6.35 7.25
C ALA A 34 -7.59 6.79 5.78
N LEU A 35 -6.56 7.55 5.38
CA LEU A 35 -6.35 7.90 3.97
C LEU A 35 -6.05 6.66 3.13
N GLY A 36 -5.30 5.70 3.66
CA GLY A 36 -5.04 4.42 2.98
C GLY A 36 -6.30 3.61 2.75
N LEU A 37 -7.19 3.58 3.75
CA LEU A 37 -8.50 2.95 3.62
C LEU A 37 -9.34 3.63 2.54
N VAL A 38 -9.39 4.97 2.51
CA VAL A 38 -10.10 5.73 1.48
C VAL A 38 -9.51 5.44 0.09
N THR A 39 -8.18 5.47 -0.07
CA THR A 39 -7.52 5.12 -1.32
C THR A 39 -7.83 3.69 -1.77
N ALA A 40 -7.89 2.72 -0.85
CA ALA A 40 -8.26 1.35 -1.16
C ALA A 40 -9.73 1.22 -1.60
N ILE A 41 -10.65 1.99 -0.99
CA ILE A 41 -12.06 2.05 -1.39
C ILE A 41 -12.19 2.64 -2.80
N ILE A 42 -11.52 3.76 -3.08
CA ILE A 42 -11.53 4.40 -4.41
C ILE A 42 -10.91 3.46 -5.45
N GLY A 43 -9.78 2.83 -5.13
CA GLY A 43 -9.13 1.83 -6.00
C GLY A 43 -10.03 0.62 -6.29
N GLY A 44 -10.72 0.08 -5.29
CA GLY A 44 -11.62 -1.05 -5.46
C GLY A 44 -12.88 -0.73 -6.27
N ILE A 45 -13.47 0.44 -6.05
CA ILE A 45 -14.76 0.82 -6.66
C ILE A 45 -14.56 1.57 -7.98
N VAL A 46 -13.87 2.70 -7.95
CA VAL A 46 -13.74 3.61 -9.10
C VAL A 46 -12.78 3.02 -10.13
N VAL A 47 -11.57 2.66 -9.69
CA VAL A 47 -10.58 2.09 -10.61
C VAL A 47 -11.02 0.70 -11.04
N GLY A 48 -11.48 -0.15 -10.13
CA GLY A 48 -12.03 -1.47 -10.45
C GLY A 48 -13.15 -1.45 -11.50
N ALA A 49 -14.04 -0.46 -11.48
CA ALA A 49 -15.09 -0.31 -12.49
C ALA A 49 -14.58 0.13 -13.88
N LEU A 50 -13.48 0.87 -13.92
CA LEU A 50 -12.89 1.41 -15.15
C LEU A 50 -11.72 0.57 -15.69
N ALA A 51 -11.21 -0.37 -14.89
CA ALA A 51 -9.97 -1.11 -15.11
C ALA A 51 -9.90 -1.80 -16.49
N GLY A 52 -8.69 -1.83 -17.04
CA GLY A 52 -8.29 -2.62 -18.20
C GLY A 52 -7.68 -3.96 -17.82
N ALA A 53 -7.29 -4.15 -16.55
CA ALA A 53 -6.70 -5.37 -16.00
C ALA A 53 -7.67 -6.05 -15.00
N PRO A 54 -8.53 -6.98 -15.44
CA PRO A 54 -9.64 -7.49 -14.61
C PRO A 54 -9.24 -8.38 -13.43
N LEU A 55 -7.98 -8.80 -13.34
CA LEU A 55 -7.44 -9.55 -12.19
C LEU A 55 -6.59 -8.68 -11.27
N GLN A 56 -6.41 -7.40 -11.61
CA GLN A 56 -5.64 -6.46 -10.82
C GLN A 56 -6.53 -5.80 -9.77
N VAL A 57 -5.92 -5.48 -8.63
CA VAL A 57 -6.55 -4.77 -7.52
C VAL A 57 -5.79 -3.48 -7.32
N SER A 58 -6.50 -2.36 -7.21
CA SER A 58 -5.91 -1.04 -7.02
C SER A 58 -6.13 -0.53 -5.60
N GLY A 59 -5.15 0.23 -5.10
CA GLY A 59 -5.13 0.77 -3.74
C GLY A 59 -3.79 1.45 -3.46
N PRO A 60 -3.46 1.75 -2.19
CA PRO A 60 -2.17 2.31 -1.84
C PRO A 60 -1.02 1.43 -2.33
N ALA A 61 -0.12 2.02 -3.12
CA ALA A 61 1.02 1.30 -3.70
C ALA A 61 2.23 1.35 -2.76
N ALA A 62 2.78 0.18 -2.44
CA ALA A 62 3.96 0.10 -1.57
C ALA A 62 5.19 0.71 -2.25
N GLY A 63 5.34 0.58 -3.58
CA GLY A 63 6.45 1.17 -4.33
C GLY A 63 6.50 2.70 -4.26
N LEU A 64 5.36 3.36 -4.01
CA LEU A 64 5.27 4.81 -3.87
C LEU A 64 5.45 5.31 -2.43
N THR A 65 5.57 4.42 -1.45
CA THR A 65 5.55 4.78 -0.02
C THR A 65 6.65 5.78 0.34
N VAL A 66 7.88 5.51 -0.09
CA VAL A 66 9.04 6.39 0.19
C VAL A 66 8.88 7.74 -0.50
N LEU A 67 8.44 7.75 -1.77
CA LEU A 67 8.18 8.97 -2.52
C LEU A 67 7.12 9.84 -1.82
N VAL A 68 6.02 9.24 -1.40
CA VAL A 68 4.93 9.94 -0.69
C VAL A 68 5.41 10.44 0.67
N PHE A 69 6.17 9.63 1.40
CA PHE A 69 6.75 10.05 2.69
C PHE A 69 7.63 11.29 2.53
N ASP A 70 8.53 11.31 1.56
CA ASP A 70 9.40 12.47 1.30
C ASP A 70 8.59 13.71 0.90
N LEU A 71 7.58 13.55 0.04
CA LEU A 71 6.70 14.66 -0.33
C LEU A 71 5.95 15.23 0.87
N VAL A 72 5.43 14.36 1.74
CA VAL A 72 4.72 14.76 2.97
C VAL A 72 5.67 15.43 3.95
N ARG A 73 6.88 14.92 4.12
CA ARG A 73 7.88 15.49 5.01
C ARG A 73 8.30 16.89 4.56
N ASP A 74 8.56 17.05 3.27
CA ASP A 74 9.20 18.26 2.74
C ASP A 74 8.18 19.36 2.42
N HIS A 75 6.95 18.99 2.03
CA HIS A 75 5.91 19.95 1.57
C HIS A 75 4.61 19.87 2.36
N GLY A 76 4.46 18.90 3.26
CA GLY A 76 3.24 18.66 4.03
C GLY A 76 2.17 17.88 3.25
N ILE A 77 1.22 17.29 3.98
CA ILE A 77 0.16 16.43 3.43
C ILE A 77 -0.70 17.19 2.40
N GLY A 78 -0.92 18.50 2.57
CA GLY A 78 -1.72 19.31 1.66
C GLY A 78 -1.17 19.37 0.23
N PHE A 79 0.13 19.13 0.05
CA PHE A 79 0.78 19.10 -1.26
C PHE A 79 0.44 17.85 -2.08
N LEU A 80 0.05 16.75 -1.42
CA LEU A 80 -0.24 15.49 -2.11
C LEU A 80 -1.42 15.59 -3.07
N GLY A 81 -2.50 16.30 -2.68
CA GLY A 81 -3.70 16.38 -3.50
C GLY A 81 -3.46 17.01 -4.87
N PRO A 82 -2.86 18.21 -4.97
CA PRO A 82 -2.48 18.81 -6.25
C PRO A 82 -1.51 17.94 -7.08
N VAL A 83 -0.54 17.28 -6.44
CA VAL A 83 0.39 16.35 -7.11
C VAL A 83 -0.36 15.15 -7.69
N LEU A 84 -1.28 14.55 -6.95
CA LEU A 84 -2.08 13.40 -7.37
C LEU A 84 -3.03 13.76 -8.51
N ILE A 85 -3.70 14.92 -8.45
CA ILE A 85 -4.54 15.41 -9.56
C ILE A 85 -3.73 15.55 -10.84
N LEU A 86 -2.57 16.20 -10.78
CA LEU A 86 -1.73 16.39 -11.97
C LEU A 86 -1.16 15.04 -12.46
N ALA A 87 -0.75 14.16 -11.55
CA ALA A 87 -0.27 12.83 -11.91
C ALA A 87 -1.37 12.02 -12.60
N GLY A 88 -2.60 12.06 -12.08
CA GLY A 88 -3.76 11.40 -12.67
C GLY A 88 -4.09 11.94 -14.06
N LEU A 89 -4.03 13.26 -14.24
CA LEU A 89 -4.18 13.89 -15.56
C LEU A 89 -3.10 13.41 -16.56
N LEU A 90 -1.84 13.35 -16.13
CA LEU A 90 -0.74 12.84 -16.96
C LEU A 90 -0.98 11.39 -17.36
N GLN A 91 -1.48 10.54 -16.45
CA GLN A 91 -1.82 9.15 -16.75
C GLN A 91 -2.99 9.03 -17.73
N ILE A 92 -4.06 9.80 -17.55
CA ILE A 92 -5.18 9.84 -18.49
C ILE A 92 -4.69 10.24 -19.89
N CYS A 93 -3.87 11.29 -19.99
CA CYS A 93 -3.27 11.72 -21.24
C CYS A 93 -2.41 10.62 -21.86
N ALA A 94 -1.53 9.98 -21.09
CA ALA A 94 -0.66 8.91 -21.55
C ALA A 94 -1.45 7.70 -22.07
N GLY A 95 -2.52 7.29 -21.38
CA GLY A 95 -3.41 6.21 -21.83
C GLY A 95 -4.16 6.56 -23.10
N ARG A 96 -4.66 7.80 -23.23
CA ARG A 96 -5.30 8.29 -24.47
C ARG A 96 -4.33 8.37 -25.66
N LEU A 97 -3.07 8.69 -25.40
CA LEU A 97 -1.99 8.71 -26.39
C LEU A 97 -1.41 7.31 -26.67
N ARG A 98 -1.97 6.25 -26.09
CA ARG A 98 -1.56 4.85 -26.27
C ARG A 98 -0.13 4.55 -25.83
N MET A 99 0.33 5.24 -24.78
CA MET A 99 1.67 5.05 -24.21
C MET A 99 1.78 3.83 -23.30
N GLY A 100 0.67 3.23 -22.86
CA GLY A 100 0.68 2.07 -21.96
C GLY A 100 1.33 0.84 -22.61
N GLN A 101 1.28 0.74 -23.93
CA GLN A 101 1.85 -0.36 -24.71
C GLN A 101 3.38 -0.49 -24.57
N TRP A 102 4.07 0.59 -24.20
CA TRP A 102 5.53 0.61 -24.04
C TRP A 102 5.98 -0.29 -22.87
N PHE A 103 5.14 -0.44 -21.84
CA PHE A 103 5.45 -1.30 -20.70
C PHE A 103 5.42 -2.79 -21.02
N ARG A 104 4.82 -3.20 -22.15
CA ARG A 104 4.88 -4.60 -22.62
C ARG A 104 6.28 -5.04 -23.04
N ALA A 105 7.15 -4.09 -23.39
CA ALA A 105 8.52 -4.36 -23.81
C ALA A 105 9.49 -4.57 -22.63
N MET A 106 9.01 -4.48 -21.38
CA MET A 106 9.86 -4.62 -20.19
C MET A 106 10.28 -6.08 -19.98
N SER A 107 11.58 -6.26 -19.74
CA SER A 107 12.14 -7.60 -19.52
C SER A 107 11.63 -8.19 -18.20
N PRO A 108 11.49 -9.53 -18.10
CA PRO A 108 11.16 -10.19 -16.84
C PRO A 108 12.10 -9.78 -15.69
N SER A 109 13.38 -9.55 -15.97
CA SER A 109 14.39 -9.16 -14.99
C SER A 109 14.08 -7.82 -14.32
N VAL A 110 13.51 -6.85 -15.05
CA VAL A 110 13.10 -5.55 -14.48
C VAL A 110 11.93 -5.75 -13.51
N VAL A 111 10.95 -6.58 -13.87
CA VAL A 111 9.81 -6.90 -13.00
C VAL A 111 10.28 -7.55 -11.70
N PHE A 112 11.15 -8.56 -11.80
CA PHE A 112 11.70 -9.23 -10.61
C PHE A 112 12.53 -8.29 -9.74
N GLY A 113 13.36 -7.43 -10.36
CA GLY A 113 14.15 -6.42 -9.64
C GLY A 113 13.27 -5.42 -8.89
N MET A 114 12.19 -4.95 -9.52
CA MET A 114 11.22 -4.05 -8.89
C MET A 114 10.52 -4.72 -7.70
N LEU A 115 9.99 -5.93 -7.88
CA LEU A 115 9.32 -6.68 -6.81
C LEU A 115 10.25 -6.99 -5.64
N ALA A 116 11.51 -7.38 -5.92
CA ALA A 116 12.51 -7.61 -4.89
C ALA A 116 12.86 -6.32 -4.13
N GLY A 117 13.06 -5.21 -4.85
CA GLY A 117 13.35 -3.91 -4.26
C GLY A 117 12.22 -3.43 -3.34
N ILE A 118 10.97 -3.46 -3.81
CA ILE A 118 9.79 -3.11 -3.02
C ILE A 118 9.68 -4.02 -1.80
N GLY A 119 9.85 -5.33 -1.97
CA GLY A 119 9.81 -6.29 -0.87
C GLY A 119 10.84 -5.99 0.22
N VAL A 120 12.09 -5.70 -0.15
CA VAL A 120 13.14 -5.30 0.81
C VAL A 120 12.76 -4.00 1.52
N LEU A 121 12.34 -2.97 0.79
CA LEU A 121 11.94 -1.68 1.38
C LEU A 121 10.80 -1.83 2.39
N ILE A 122 9.79 -2.65 2.08
CA ILE A 122 8.69 -2.95 3.00
C ILE A 122 9.22 -3.65 4.24
N VAL A 123 9.97 -4.75 4.12
CA VAL A 123 10.46 -5.53 5.26
C VAL A 123 11.26 -4.65 6.22
N VAL A 124 12.17 -3.84 5.68
CA VAL A 124 13.04 -2.97 6.47
C VAL A 124 12.23 -1.85 7.16
N SER A 125 11.24 -1.27 6.48
CA SER A 125 10.39 -0.22 7.06
C SER A 125 9.46 -0.79 8.14
N GLN A 126 8.82 -1.94 7.87
CA GLN A 126 7.88 -2.59 8.79
C GLN A 126 8.59 -3.19 10.01
N PHE A 127 9.88 -3.47 9.94
CA PHE A 127 10.66 -3.88 11.10
C PHE A 127 10.63 -2.82 12.22
N HIS A 128 10.73 -1.54 11.88
CA HIS A 128 10.68 -0.44 12.86
C HIS A 128 9.28 -0.32 13.45
N VAL A 129 8.25 -0.38 12.60
CA VAL A 129 6.84 -0.33 13.02
C VAL A 129 6.51 -1.49 13.97
N MET A 130 7.05 -2.69 13.72
CA MET A 130 6.87 -3.87 14.59
C MET A 130 7.41 -3.64 16.01
N LEU A 131 8.44 -2.80 16.16
CA LEU A 131 9.05 -2.45 17.44
C LEU A 131 8.44 -1.18 18.06
N ASP A 132 7.34 -0.68 17.51
CA ASP A 132 6.75 0.62 17.90
C ASP A 132 7.74 1.80 17.77
N ASP A 133 8.63 1.72 16.76
CA ASP A 133 9.50 2.81 16.31
C ASP A 133 9.01 3.37 14.95
N LYS A 134 9.41 4.60 14.65
CA LYS A 134 9.06 5.25 13.39
C LYS A 134 10.03 4.83 12.28
N PRO A 135 9.52 4.52 11.08
CA PRO A 135 10.36 4.40 9.89
C PRO A 135 11.17 5.69 9.64
N ARG A 136 12.38 5.52 9.13
CA ARG A 136 13.25 6.58 8.61
C ARG A 136 12.84 6.95 7.18
N ALA A 137 13.38 8.06 6.70
CA ALA A 137 12.98 8.63 5.43
C ALA A 137 13.42 7.82 4.22
N SER A 138 14.63 7.27 4.26
CA SER A 138 15.15 6.43 3.19
C SER A 138 15.18 4.96 3.56
N GLY A 139 15.02 4.08 2.57
CA GLY A 139 15.15 2.64 2.77
C GLY A 139 16.54 2.22 3.27
N LEU A 140 17.58 2.93 2.83
CA LEU A 140 18.95 2.72 3.30
C LEU A 140 19.14 3.13 4.76
N GLU A 141 18.60 4.29 5.17
CA GLU A 141 18.62 4.70 6.57
C GLU A 141 17.85 3.72 7.45
N ASN A 142 16.68 3.26 7.02
CA ASN A 142 15.94 2.21 7.70
C ASN A 142 16.84 0.97 7.87
N LEU A 143 17.54 0.53 6.82
CA LEU A 143 18.38 -0.67 6.89
C LEU A 143 19.56 -0.51 7.87
N ILE A 144 20.23 0.63 7.84
CA ILE A 144 21.38 0.92 8.70
C ILE A 144 20.94 1.11 10.17
N SER A 145 19.71 1.54 10.42
CA SER A 145 19.19 1.77 11.77
C SER A 145 18.60 0.53 12.45
N ILE A 146 18.40 -0.59 11.74
CA ILE A 146 17.90 -1.85 12.32
C ILE A 146 18.69 -2.29 13.57
N PRO A 147 20.04 -2.33 13.58
CA PRO A 147 20.78 -2.72 14.77
C PRO A 147 20.47 -1.83 15.97
N ALA A 148 20.38 -0.52 15.75
CA ALA A 148 20.03 0.43 16.81
C ALA A 148 18.59 0.21 17.31
N ALA A 149 17.64 -0.09 16.42
CA ALA A 149 16.27 -0.43 16.79
C ALA A 149 16.19 -1.72 17.62
N VAL A 150 17.01 -2.73 17.30
CA VAL A 150 17.12 -3.97 18.11
C VAL A 150 17.68 -3.68 19.50
N PHE A 151 18.76 -2.90 19.59
CA PHE A 151 19.37 -2.51 20.87
C PHE A 151 18.60 -1.43 21.66
N GLY A 152 17.55 -0.85 21.07
CA GLY A 152 16.67 0.09 21.75
C GLY A 152 15.31 -0.50 22.09
N GLY A 153 14.87 -1.53 21.36
CA GLY A 153 13.53 -2.10 21.49
C GLY A 153 13.44 -3.57 21.89
N ILE A 154 14.51 -4.35 21.73
CA ILE A 154 14.53 -5.79 22.12
C ILE A 154 15.49 -6.03 23.29
N PHE A 155 16.59 -5.29 23.33
CA PHE A 155 17.56 -5.34 24.42
C PHE A 155 17.72 -3.93 25.00
N PRO A 156 17.74 -3.74 26.34
CA PRO A 156 17.50 -4.73 27.39
C PRO A 156 16.04 -5.19 27.46
N LEU A 157 15.80 -6.37 28.05
CA LEU A 157 14.46 -6.87 28.40
C LEU A 157 13.99 -6.15 29.67
N ASP A 158 13.55 -4.91 29.53
CA ASP A 158 13.22 -3.98 30.59
C ASP A 158 11.71 -3.77 30.79
N GLY A 159 10.88 -4.44 30.01
CA GLY A 159 9.43 -4.27 29.98
C GLY A 159 8.99 -2.97 29.32
N SER A 160 9.87 -2.32 28.54
CA SER A 160 9.51 -1.10 27.81
C SER A 160 8.40 -1.35 26.78
N LYS A 161 7.73 -0.26 26.37
CA LYS A 161 6.71 -0.31 25.31
C LYS A 161 7.21 -0.99 24.03
N HIS A 162 8.49 -0.79 23.70
CA HIS A 162 9.13 -1.31 22.50
C HIS A 162 9.32 -2.83 22.57
N GLU A 163 9.67 -3.35 23.76
CA GLU A 163 9.78 -4.80 23.98
C GLU A 163 8.41 -5.46 23.84
N ILE A 164 7.37 -4.88 24.46
CA ILE A 164 6.00 -5.41 24.39
C ILE A 164 5.50 -5.42 22.95
N ALA A 165 5.77 -4.35 22.19
CA ALA A 165 5.46 -4.28 20.77
C ALA A 165 6.21 -5.34 19.95
N ALA A 166 7.51 -5.53 20.21
CA ALA A 166 8.33 -6.55 19.57
C ALA A 166 7.77 -7.96 19.78
N LEU A 167 7.42 -8.30 21.03
CA LEU A 167 6.81 -9.57 21.38
C LEU A 167 5.46 -9.78 20.69
N LEU A 168 4.63 -8.73 20.63
CA LEU A 168 3.34 -8.76 19.93
C LEU A 168 3.53 -8.93 18.41
N GLY A 169 4.55 -8.30 17.83
CA GLY A 169 4.95 -8.45 16.44
C GLY A 169 5.38 -9.87 16.10
N ILE A 170 6.28 -10.45 16.90
CA ILE A 170 6.71 -11.85 16.77
C ILE A 170 5.52 -12.79 16.93
N PHE A 171 4.66 -12.55 17.92
CA PHE A 171 3.42 -13.30 18.11
C PHE A 171 2.54 -13.26 16.85
N THR A 172 2.38 -12.07 16.24
CA THR A 172 1.61 -11.89 15.00
C THR A 172 2.18 -12.74 13.86
N ILE A 173 3.51 -12.77 13.70
CA ILE A 173 4.20 -13.59 12.69
C ILE A 173 3.98 -15.08 12.96
N VAL A 174 4.11 -15.51 14.21
CA VAL A 174 3.88 -16.92 14.61
C VAL A 174 2.44 -17.33 14.33
N VAL A 175 1.47 -16.49 14.70
CA VAL A 175 0.05 -16.72 14.42
C VAL A 175 -0.20 -16.80 12.92
N LEU A 176 0.35 -15.88 12.12
CA LEU A 176 0.20 -15.90 10.66
C LEU A 176 0.67 -17.25 10.09
N ILE A 177 1.90 -17.67 10.43
CA ILE A 177 2.50 -18.91 9.92
C ILE A 177 1.73 -20.14 10.42
N ALA A 178 1.38 -20.17 11.70
CA ALA A 178 0.65 -21.28 12.30
C ALA A 178 -0.76 -21.38 11.71
N PHE A 179 -1.49 -20.27 11.61
CA PHE A 179 -2.84 -20.24 11.07
C PHE A 179 -2.87 -20.69 9.60
N ASP A 180 -1.93 -20.22 8.76
CA ASP A 180 -1.86 -20.64 7.36
C ASP A 180 -1.54 -22.13 7.19
N LYS A 181 -0.78 -22.74 8.12
CA LYS A 181 -0.49 -24.18 8.12
C LYS A 181 -1.63 -25.02 8.70
N LEU A 182 -2.35 -24.51 9.70
CA LEU A 182 -3.36 -25.26 10.45
C LEU A 182 -4.79 -25.06 9.94
N LYS A 183 -5.07 -24.05 9.09
CA LYS A 183 -6.42 -23.75 8.60
C LYS A 183 -7.06 -24.94 7.87
N ARG A 184 -8.26 -25.30 8.31
CA ARG A 184 -9.08 -26.40 7.75
C ARG A 184 -10.52 -25.93 7.51
N GLY A 185 -11.19 -26.56 6.53
CA GLY A 185 -12.59 -26.27 6.21
C GLY A 185 -12.86 -24.79 5.92
N PRO A 186 -13.86 -24.15 6.56
CA PRO A 186 -14.25 -22.77 6.29
C PRO A 186 -13.19 -21.73 6.68
N LEU A 187 -12.25 -22.06 7.58
CA LEU A 187 -11.17 -21.17 8.00
C LEU A 187 -10.20 -20.83 6.86
N LYS A 188 -10.22 -21.57 5.74
CA LYS A 188 -9.42 -21.27 4.55
C LYS A 188 -9.74 -19.90 3.92
N LEU A 189 -10.93 -19.36 4.21
CA LEU A 189 -11.36 -18.05 3.74
C LEU A 189 -10.73 -16.90 4.54
N ILE A 190 -10.24 -17.15 5.75
CA ILE A 190 -9.62 -16.12 6.58
C ILE A 190 -8.13 -16.05 6.24
N PRO A 191 -7.61 -14.90 5.80
CA PRO A 191 -6.17 -14.73 5.60
C PRO A 191 -5.40 -14.84 6.92
N GLY A 192 -4.23 -15.50 6.94
CA GLY A 192 -3.38 -15.60 8.12
C GLY A 192 -2.98 -14.23 8.70
N ALA A 193 -2.76 -13.24 7.83
CA ALA A 193 -2.49 -11.86 8.24
C ALA A 193 -3.64 -11.24 9.05
N LEU A 194 -4.89 -11.47 8.66
CA LEU A 194 -6.05 -10.97 9.39
C LEU A 194 -6.20 -11.68 10.74
N ALA A 195 -6.00 -13.00 10.79
CA ALA A 195 -6.01 -13.74 12.05
C ALA A 195 -4.95 -13.22 13.01
N GLY A 196 -3.74 -12.94 12.51
CA GLY A 196 -2.65 -12.30 13.24
C GLY A 196 -3.08 -10.97 13.84
N VAL A 197 -3.57 -10.05 13.01
CA VAL A 197 -4.03 -8.72 13.46
C VAL A 197 -5.17 -8.83 14.47
N MET A 198 -6.20 -9.64 14.22
CA MET A 198 -7.33 -9.80 15.14
C MET A 198 -6.89 -10.32 16.52
N LEU A 199 -6.03 -11.34 16.55
CA LEU A 199 -5.54 -11.91 17.81
C LEU A 199 -4.61 -10.95 18.54
N ALA A 200 -3.67 -10.32 17.82
CA ALA A 200 -2.75 -9.34 18.41
C ALA A 200 -3.49 -8.12 18.96
N SER A 201 -4.42 -7.53 18.20
CA SER A 201 -5.25 -6.41 18.65
C SER A 201 -6.17 -6.81 19.81
N GLY A 202 -6.72 -8.03 19.80
CA GLY A 202 -7.52 -8.55 20.90
C GLY A 202 -6.73 -8.68 22.19
N ILE A 203 -5.53 -9.27 22.14
CA ILE A 203 -4.62 -9.38 23.29
C ILE A 203 -4.24 -7.98 23.78
N ALA A 204 -3.78 -7.10 22.90
CA ALA A 204 -3.39 -5.74 23.27
C ALA A 204 -4.54 -5.00 23.97
N SER A 205 -5.74 -5.06 23.41
CA SER A 205 -6.92 -4.37 23.96
C SER A 205 -7.40 -4.95 25.30
N VAL A 206 -7.46 -6.28 25.43
CA VAL A 206 -7.94 -6.95 26.66
C VAL A 206 -6.98 -6.72 27.82
N PHE A 207 -5.67 -6.81 27.58
CA PHE A 207 -4.63 -6.61 28.59
C PHE A 207 -4.18 -5.15 28.71
N GLN A 208 -4.78 -4.23 27.94
CA GLN A 208 -4.44 -2.80 27.91
C GLN A 208 -2.93 -2.56 27.75
N LEU A 209 -2.30 -3.30 26.83
CA LEU A 209 -0.86 -3.22 26.61
C LEU A 209 -0.46 -1.80 26.15
N PRO A 210 0.66 -1.25 26.65
CA PRO A 210 1.11 0.12 26.36
C PRO A 210 1.83 0.20 25.01
N VAL A 211 1.18 -0.25 23.95
CA VAL A 211 1.65 -0.19 22.56
C VAL A 211 0.95 0.93 21.80
N GLN A 212 1.53 1.41 20.71
CA GLN A 212 0.82 2.34 19.83
C GLN A 212 -0.37 1.66 19.13
N TYR A 213 -1.56 2.16 19.40
CA TYR A 213 -2.78 1.75 18.71
C TYR A 213 -2.97 2.54 17.42
N VAL A 214 -3.45 1.85 16.39
CA VAL A 214 -3.88 2.49 15.14
C VAL A 214 -5.25 3.12 15.37
N VAL A 215 -5.29 4.45 15.39
CA VAL A 215 -6.54 5.20 15.55
C VAL A 215 -7.14 5.50 14.19
N VAL A 216 -8.34 4.97 13.95
CA VAL A 216 -9.15 5.28 12.77
C VAL A 216 -10.35 6.11 13.25
N PRO A 217 -10.61 7.29 12.65
CA PRO A 217 -11.77 8.09 13.01
C PRO A 217 -13.06 7.31 12.76
N SER A 218 -14.07 7.58 13.58
CA SER A 218 -15.40 6.96 13.46
C SER A 218 -16.09 7.27 12.13
N ASN A 219 -15.70 8.38 11.48
CA ASN A 219 -16.20 8.78 10.17
C ASN A 219 -15.03 9.00 9.20
N LEU A 220 -14.87 8.10 8.22
CA LEU A 220 -13.84 8.20 7.19
C LEU A 220 -14.01 9.45 6.30
N LEU A 221 -15.23 10.00 6.20
CA LEU A 221 -15.49 11.20 5.41
C LEU A 221 -14.81 12.45 5.97
N GLU A 222 -14.54 12.50 7.29
CA GLU A 222 -13.86 13.63 7.92
C GLU A 222 -12.39 13.78 7.50
N VAL A 223 -11.81 12.69 6.98
CA VAL A 223 -10.42 12.65 6.52
C VAL A 223 -10.30 13.13 5.07
N ILE A 224 -11.42 13.10 4.33
CA ILE A 224 -11.47 13.57 2.94
C ILE A 224 -11.45 15.09 2.95
N LYS A 225 -10.30 15.66 2.59
CA LYS A 225 -10.13 17.10 2.38
C LYS A 225 -9.97 17.36 0.90
N PHE A 226 -10.74 18.31 0.39
CA PHE A 226 -10.56 18.76 -0.98
C PHE A 226 -9.21 19.49 -1.12
N PRO A 227 -8.43 19.18 -2.16
CA PRO A 227 -7.18 19.89 -2.41
C PRO A 227 -7.43 21.35 -2.73
N SER A 228 -6.48 22.21 -2.38
CA SER A 228 -6.49 23.61 -2.81
C SER A 228 -6.34 23.68 -4.33
N LEU A 229 -7.37 24.18 -5.02
CA LEU A 229 -7.35 24.37 -6.48
C LEU A 229 -6.79 25.74 -6.88
N ASP A 230 -5.89 26.30 -6.09
CA ASP A 230 -5.25 27.58 -6.42
C ASP A 230 -4.33 27.39 -7.66
N PRO A 231 -4.61 28.06 -8.79
CA PRO A 231 -3.82 27.90 -10.01
C PRO A 231 -2.33 28.16 -9.84
N SER A 232 -1.95 29.02 -8.88
CA SER A 232 -0.56 29.32 -8.58
C SER A 232 0.21 28.08 -8.05
N THR A 233 -0.48 27.16 -7.38
CA THR A 233 0.10 25.92 -6.86
C THR A 233 0.49 24.97 -8.00
N PHE A 234 -0.35 24.88 -9.05
CA PHE A 234 -0.13 23.97 -10.19
C PHE A 234 1.00 24.42 -11.14
N LEU A 235 1.46 25.66 -11.03
CA LEU A 235 2.55 26.22 -11.82
C LEU A 235 3.94 26.01 -11.19
N GLY A 236 4.00 25.47 -9.97
CA GLY A 236 5.26 25.21 -9.28
C GLY A 236 6.07 24.10 -9.95
N TRP A 237 7.34 24.38 -10.28
CA TRP A 237 8.23 23.40 -10.90
C TRP A 237 8.37 22.10 -10.07
N ASN A 238 8.46 22.23 -8.74
CA ASN A 238 8.54 21.08 -7.84
C ASN A 238 7.29 20.20 -7.90
N LEU A 239 6.10 20.80 -8.05
CA LEU A 239 4.85 20.06 -8.16
C LEU A 239 4.79 19.28 -9.48
N VAL A 240 5.14 19.93 -10.60
CA VAL A 240 5.16 19.29 -11.91
C VAL A 240 6.12 18.11 -11.94
N LEU A 241 7.33 18.29 -11.39
CA LEU A 241 8.33 17.22 -11.32
C LEU A 241 7.86 16.06 -10.43
N SER A 242 7.28 16.36 -9.27
CA SER A 242 6.75 15.36 -8.34
C SER A 242 5.59 14.58 -8.95
N ALA A 243 4.67 15.28 -9.63
CA ALA A 243 3.54 14.67 -10.31
C ALA A 243 3.98 13.80 -11.49
N ALA A 244 4.96 14.25 -12.27
CA ALA A 244 5.53 13.48 -13.37
C ALA A 244 6.24 12.21 -12.85
N ALA A 245 7.02 12.33 -11.78
CA ALA A 245 7.67 11.19 -11.15
C ALA A 245 6.65 10.19 -10.59
N LEU A 246 5.64 10.68 -9.85
CA LEU A 246 4.57 9.85 -9.31
C LEU A 246 3.79 9.15 -10.43
N ALA A 247 3.36 9.89 -11.45
CA ALA A 247 2.65 9.34 -12.60
C ALA A 247 3.47 8.25 -13.29
N PHE A 248 4.76 8.48 -13.52
CA PHE A 248 5.63 7.50 -14.17
C PHE A 248 5.78 6.24 -13.34
N ILE A 249 6.13 6.37 -12.05
CA ILE A 249 6.36 5.23 -11.16
C ILE A 249 5.05 4.44 -10.95
N ALA A 250 3.94 5.12 -10.67
CA ALA A 250 2.63 4.49 -10.48
C ALA A 250 2.17 3.73 -11.72
N SER A 251 2.38 4.31 -12.91
CA SER A 251 2.06 3.66 -14.18
C SER A 251 2.94 2.45 -14.43
N ALA A 252 4.24 2.57 -14.16
CA ALA A 252 5.19 1.48 -14.30
C ALA A 252 4.82 0.29 -13.39
N GLU A 253 4.59 0.55 -12.10
CA GLU A 253 4.23 -0.48 -11.12
C GLU A 253 2.92 -1.18 -11.51
N THR A 254 1.91 -0.40 -11.90
CA THR A 254 0.60 -0.94 -12.32
C THR A 254 0.74 -1.83 -13.54
N LEU A 255 1.38 -1.35 -14.60
CA LEU A 255 1.43 -2.07 -15.88
C LEU A 255 2.41 -3.25 -15.84
N LEU A 256 3.46 -3.18 -15.02
CA LEU A 256 4.34 -4.32 -14.76
C LEU A 256 3.62 -5.40 -13.92
N SER A 257 2.80 -5.00 -12.95
CA SER A 257 1.94 -5.91 -12.18
C SER A 257 0.91 -6.59 -13.09
N ALA A 258 0.25 -5.84 -13.96
CA ALA A 258 -0.64 -6.40 -14.98
C ALA A 258 0.09 -7.41 -15.89
N THR A 259 1.29 -7.06 -16.35
CA THR A 259 2.11 -7.95 -17.20
C THR A 259 2.49 -9.24 -16.47
N ALA A 260 2.81 -9.17 -15.18
CA ALA A 260 3.13 -10.34 -14.37
C ALA A 260 1.89 -11.25 -14.20
N VAL A 261 0.73 -10.66 -13.90
CA VAL A 261 -0.53 -11.40 -13.79
C VAL A 261 -0.92 -12.05 -15.13
N ASP A 262 -0.81 -11.32 -16.24
CA ASP A 262 -1.04 -11.82 -17.61
C ASP A 262 -0.12 -12.99 -18.01
N ARG A 263 1.00 -13.20 -17.32
CA ARG A 263 1.89 -14.36 -17.53
C ARG A 263 1.50 -15.58 -16.69
N MET A 264 0.73 -15.39 -15.63
CA MET A 264 0.28 -16.48 -14.73
C MET A 264 -1.03 -17.13 -15.20
N GLN A 265 -1.71 -16.53 -16.17
CA GLN A 265 -2.99 -16.99 -16.71
C GLN A 265 -3.09 -16.73 -18.22
N ASN A 266 -3.97 -17.47 -18.91
CA ASN A 266 -4.19 -17.33 -20.36
C ASN A 266 -5.66 -17.02 -20.73
N ILE A 267 -6.47 -16.59 -19.77
CA ILE A 267 -7.92 -16.44 -19.89
C ILE A 267 -8.28 -15.02 -20.34
N VAL A 268 -7.68 -13.99 -19.73
CA VAL A 268 -8.00 -12.59 -20.02
C VAL A 268 -6.71 -11.83 -20.28
N ARG A 269 -6.74 -10.84 -21.17
CA ARG A 269 -5.58 -10.00 -21.46
C ARG A 269 -5.83 -8.60 -20.93
N THR A 270 -4.78 -7.97 -20.41
CA THR A 270 -4.86 -6.59 -19.95
C THR A 270 -4.91 -5.62 -21.13
N ASP A 271 -5.84 -4.66 -21.08
CA ASP A 271 -5.79 -3.43 -21.86
C ASP A 271 -5.01 -2.36 -21.10
N TYR A 272 -3.72 -2.23 -21.45
CA TYR A 272 -2.76 -1.36 -20.75
C TYR A 272 -3.14 0.13 -20.85
N ASP A 273 -3.70 0.56 -21.98
CA ASP A 273 -4.07 1.95 -22.20
C ASP A 273 -5.33 2.31 -21.40
N LYS A 274 -6.31 1.40 -21.37
CA LYS A 274 -7.50 1.52 -20.52
C LYS A 274 -7.15 1.49 -19.03
N GLU A 275 -6.27 0.58 -18.63
CA GLU A 275 -5.79 0.48 -17.24
C GLU A 275 -5.11 1.78 -16.80
N LEU A 276 -4.27 2.36 -17.66
CA LEU A 276 -3.59 3.62 -17.38
C LEU A 276 -4.57 4.80 -17.21
N VAL A 277 -5.62 4.86 -18.03
CA VAL A 277 -6.70 5.85 -17.85
C VAL A 277 -7.45 5.61 -16.53
N ALA A 278 -7.75 4.36 -16.19
CA ALA A 278 -8.46 4.01 -14.95
C ALA A 278 -7.66 4.42 -13.70
N GLN A 279 -6.36 4.12 -13.66
CA GLN A 279 -5.48 4.58 -12.58
C GLN A 279 -5.43 6.10 -12.50
N GLY A 280 -5.36 6.78 -13.64
CA GLY A 280 -5.37 8.24 -13.68
C GLY A 280 -6.64 8.86 -13.11
N VAL A 281 -7.80 8.25 -13.38
CA VAL A 281 -9.07 8.65 -12.76
C VAL A 281 -9.09 8.35 -11.26
N GLY A 282 -8.51 7.24 -10.81
CA GLY A 282 -8.44 6.92 -9.38
C GLY A 282 -7.50 7.82 -8.58
N ASN A 283 -6.46 8.36 -9.21
CA ASN A 283 -5.52 9.30 -8.59
C ASN A 283 -6.08 10.72 -8.49
N MET A 284 -7.06 11.10 -9.32
CA MET A 284 -7.74 12.41 -9.25
C MET A 284 -8.82 12.43 -8.16
#